data_AF-A0A7K0BVP2-F1
#
_entry.id   AF-A0A7K0BVP2-F1
#
_cell.length_a   1.000
_cell.length_b   1.000
_cell.length_c   1.000
_cell.angle_alpha   90.00
_cell.angle_beta   90.00
_cell.angle_gamma   90.00
#
_symmetry.space_group_name_H-M   'P 1'
#
loop_
_entity.id
_entity.type
_entity.pdbx_description
1 polymer ?
#
loop_
_entity_poly.entity_id
_entity_poly.type
_entity_poly.pdbx_seq_one_letter_code
_entity_poly.pdbx_strand_id
1 'polypeptide(L)'
;MSGDLSEELGLLVRDIGDAGVAEMATTPGLAAAVDQHVAALRDLFPEPGTEALMGYLHGFAEEAFQRGWWPDSTRDWEFVRIVAVCWMMRQGAAQ
;
A
#
# COMPACT_ATOMS: atom_id res chain seq x y z
N MET A 1 -23.86 8.61 -1.48
CA MET A 1 -23.32 7.37 -2.09
C MET A 1 -21.80 7.28 -2.06
N SER A 2 -21.05 8.36 -1.76
CA SER A 2 -19.57 8.32 -1.70
C SER A 2 -18.97 7.60 -0.48
N GLY A 3 -19.72 7.50 0.63
CA GLY A 3 -19.22 6.89 1.87
C GLY A 3 -19.04 5.37 1.78
N ASP A 4 -19.95 4.70 1.09
CA ASP A 4 -19.97 3.24 0.95
C ASP A 4 -18.76 2.74 0.13
N LEU A 5 -18.47 3.44 -0.98
CA LEU A 5 -17.31 3.16 -1.83
C LEU A 5 -15.97 3.41 -1.10
N SER A 6 -15.90 4.42 -0.23
CA SER A 6 -14.68 4.70 0.55
C SER A 6 -14.44 3.67 1.65
N GLU A 7 -15.50 3.11 2.25
CA GLU A 7 -15.36 2.01 3.22
C GLU A 7 -14.96 0.71 2.53
N GLU A 8 -15.60 0.36 1.41
CA GLU A 8 -15.25 -0.81 0.60
C GLU A 8 -13.80 -0.74 0.11
N LEU A 9 -13.38 0.44 -0.35
CA LEU A 9 -11.99 0.71 -0.71
C LEU A 9 -11.02 0.51 0.46
N GLY A 10 -11.38 1.03 1.64
CA GLY A 10 -10.57 0.86 2.85
C GLY A 10 -10.39 -0.60 3.25
N LEU A 11 -11.45 -1.41 3.13
CA LEU A 11 -11.38 -2.86 3.37
C LEU A 11 -10.49 -3.56 2.35
N LEU A 12 -10.68 -3.28 1.06
CA LEU A 12 -9.88 -3.88 -0.01
C LEU A 12 -8.38 -3.56 0.13
N VAL A 13 -8.05 -2.30 0.41
CA VAL A 13 -6.66 -1.86 0.62
C VAL A 13 -6.03 -2.57 1.82
N ARG A 14 -6.79 -2.73 2.91
CA ARG A 14 -6.33 -3.48 4.08
C ARG A 14 -6.07 -4.94 3.74
N ASP A 15 -6.98 -5.59 3.02
CA ASP A 15 -6.83 -7.00 2.64
C ASP A 15 -5.63 -7.21 1.70
N ILE A 16 -5.41 -6.30 0.73
CA ILE A 16 -4.22 -6.28 -0.13
C ILE A 16 -2.95 -6.12 0.70
N GLY A 17 -2.93 -5.15 1.62
CA GLY A 17 -1.79 -4.89 2.49
C GLY A 17 -1.46 -6.11 3.37
N ASP A 18 -2.47 -6.74 3.96
CA ASP A 18 -2.32 -7.90 4.83
C ASP A 18 -1.79 -9.11 4.06
N ALA A 19 -2.38 -9.43 2.91
CA ALA A 19 -1.96 -10.54 2.05
C ALA A 19 -0.57 -10.31 1.46
N GLY A 20 -0.30 -9.10 0.94
CA GLY A 20 0.96 -8.78 0.30
C GLY A 20 2.14 -8.77 1.26
N VAL A 21 1.98 -8.25 2.48
CA VAL A 21 3.05 -8.32 3.49
C VAL A 21 3.35 -9.76 3.90
N ALA A 22 2.34 -10.63 3.98
CA ALA A 22 2.56 -12.05 4.24
C ALA A 22 3.30 -12.73 3.07
N GLU A 23 2.90 -12.46 1.83
CA GLU A 23 3.48 -13.04 0.60
C GLU A 23 4.96 -12.65 0.40
N MET A 24 5.36 -11.43 0.83
CA MET A 24 6.75 -10.99 0.77
C MET A 24 7.71 -11.96 1.48
N ALA A 25 7.25 -12.68 2.51
CA ALA A 25 8.09 -13.62 3.26
C ALA A 25 8.51 -14.85 2.42
N THR A 26 7.75 -15.18 1.38
CA THR A 26 7.96 -16.38 0.55
C THR A 26 8.32 -16.07 -0.90
N THR A 27 8.15 -14.81 -1.33
CA THR A 27 8.37 -14.39 -2.72
C THR A 27 9.42 -13.29 -2.81
N PRO A 28 10.72 -13.64 -2.99
CA PRO A 28 11.81 -12.67 -3.00
C PRO A 28 11.68 -11.55 -4.04
N GLY A 29 11.07 -11.84 -5.19
CA GLY A 29 10.81 -10.84 -6.22
C GLY A 29 9.82 -9.77 -5.77
N LEU A 30 8.81 -10.13 -4.98
CA LEU A 30 7.86 -9.18 -4.39
C LEU A 30 8.55 -8.37 -3.30
N ALA A 31 9.34 -9.01 -2.43
CA ALA A 31 10.09 -8.32 -1.39
C ALA A 31 11.02 -7.23 -1.98
N ALA A 32 11.77 -7.57 -3.03
CA ALA A 32 12.63 -6.61 -3.72
C ALA A 32 11.85 -5.44 -4.37
N ALA A 33 10.69 -5.71 -4.97
CA ALA A 33 9.84 -4.66 -5.54
C ALA A 33 9.28 -3.73 -4.45
N VAL A 34 8.86 -4.29 -3.32
CA VAL A 34 8.40 -3.52 -2.16
C VAL A 34 9.53 -2.65 -1.60
N ASP A 35 10.75 -3.19 -1.43
CA ASP A 35 11.90 -2.42 -0.95
C ASP A 35 12.20 -1.21 -1.86
N GLN A 36 12.09 -1.37 -3.17
CA GLN A 36 12.24 -0.26 -4.12
C GLN A 36 11.16 0.82 -3.92
N HIS A 37 9.90 0.42 -3.71
CA HIS A 37 8.81 1.38 -3.46
C HIS A 37 8.96 2.08 -2.11
N VAL A 38 9.44 1.38 -1.09
CA VAL A 38 9.77 1.92 0.22
C VAL A 38 10.86 2.99 0.12
N ALA A 39 11.93 2.74 -0.65
CA ALA A 39 12.97 3.72 -0.87
C ALA A 39 12.39 5.00 -1.46
N ALA A 40 11.56 4.88 -2.50
CA ALA A 40 10.87 6.02 -3.10
C ALA A 40 9.88 6.71 -2.15
N LEU A 41 9.24 5.98 -1.22
CA LEU A 41 8.37 6.59 -0.19
C LEU A 41 9.16 7.39 0.83
N ARG A 42 10.34 6.91 1.26
CA ARG A 42 11.21 7.64 2.19
C ARG A 42 11.72 8.96 1.59
N ASP A 43 11.94 9.00 0.28
CA ASP A 43 12.28 10.26 -0.42
C ASP A 43 11.11 11.27 -0.42
N LEU A 44 9.86 10.78 -0.48
CA LEU A 44 8.65 11.62 -0.45
C LEU A 44 8.26 12.03 0.98
N PHE A 45 8.53 11.18 1.96
CA PHE A 45 8.18 11.35 3.36
C PHE A 45 9.44 11.21 4.23
N PRO A 46 10.21 12.30 4.42
CA PRO A 46 11.44 12.26 5.20
C PRO A 46 11.22 11.82 6.66
N GLU A 47 10.06 12.16 7.23
CA GLU A 47 9.59 11.69 8.54
C GLU A 47 8.18 11.09 8.39
N PRO A 48 8.07 9.80 8.00
CA PRO A 48 6.79 9.20 7.69
C PRO A 48 6.03 8.86 8.98
N GLY A 49 5.13 9.74 9.39
CA GLY A 49 4.14 9.45 10.43
C GLY A 49 2.99 8.57 9.91
N THR A 50 2.39 7.76 10.78
CA THR A 50 1.27 6.87 10.43
C THR A 50 0.10 7.60 9.77
N GLU A 51 -0.23 8.81 10.23
CA GLU A 51 -1.32 9.62 9.64
C GLU A 51 -0.99 10.06 8.20
N ALA A 52 0.24 10.51 7.95
CA ALA A 52 0.68 10.93 6.62
C ALA A 52 0.65 9.75 5.63
N LEU A 53 1.12 8.58 6.06
CA LEU A 53 1.08 7.36 5.26
C LEU A 53 -0.36 6.89 5.00
N MET A 54 -1.25 6.99 5.98
CA MET A 54 -2.66 6.63 5.83
C MET A 54 -3.38 7.57 4.83
N GLY A 55 -3.16 8.87 4.94
CA GLY A 55 -3.71 9.85 3.99
C GLY A 55 -3.18 9.63 2.58
N TYR A 56 -1.88 9.35 2.44
CA TYR A 56 -1.29 8.97 1.16
C TYR A 56 -1.92 7.71 0.58
N LEU A 57 -2.06 6.65 1.39
CA LEU A 57 -2.59 5.37 0.95
C LEU A 57 -4.04 5.48 0.47
N HIS A 58 -4.87 6.21 1.19
CA HIS A 58 -6.28 6.41 0.83
C HIS A 58 -6.41 7.16 -0.51
N GLY A 59 -5.76 8.31 -0.65
CA GLY A 59 -5.80 9.08 -1.90
C GLY A 59 -5.18 8.33 -3.08
N PHE A 60 -4.07 7.62 -2.84
CA PHE A 60 -3.42 6.79 -3.84
C PHE A 60 -4.35 5.69 -4.37
N ALA A 61 -4.97 4.94 -3.45
CA ALA A 61 -5.85 3.85 -3.82
C ALA A 61 -7.09 4.39 -4.54
N GLU A 62 -7.72 5.44 -4.00
CA GLU A 62 -8.88 6.08 -4.62
C GLU A 62 -8.58 6.50 -6.07
N GLU A 63 -7.47 7.19 -6.31
CA GLU A 63 -7.07 7.58 -7.68
C GLU A 63 -6.81 6.36 -8.57
N ALA A 64 -6.14 5.32 -8.08
CA ALA A 64 -5.89 4.10 -8.84
C ALA A 64 -7.19 3.42 -9.29
N PHE A 65 -8.14 3.22 -8.36
CA PHE A 65 -9.43 2.61 -8.68
C PHE A 65 -10.28 3.48 -9.60
N GLN A 66 -10.26 4.81 -9.42
CA GLN A 66 -10.94 5.73 -10.34
C GLN A 66 -10.36 5.68 -11.77
N ARG A 67 -9.07 5.37 -11.91
CA ARG A 67 -8.42 5.13 -13.22
C ARG A 67 -8.71 3.73 -13.79
N GLY A 68 -9.49 2.90 -13.09
CA GLY A 68 -9.89 1.57 -13.53
C GLY A 68 -8.88 0.46 -13.20
N TRP A 69 -7.90 0.72 -12.34
CA TRP A 69 -7.05 -0.35 -11.83
C TRP A 69 -7.86 -1.28 -10.91
N TRP A 70 -7.60 -2.58 -11.02
CA TRP A 70 -8.09 -3.60 -10.10
C TRP A 70 -6.94 -4.60 -9.85
N PRO A 71 -6.75 -5.10 -8.62
CA PRO A 71 -5.66 -6.01 -8.30
C PRO A 71 -5.79 -7.33 -9.08
N ASP A 72 -4.84 -7.61 -9.96
CA ASP A 72 -4.77 -8.84 -10.76
C ASP A 72 -3.41 -9.54 -10.59
N SER A 73 -2.33 -8.78 -10.36
CA SER A 73 -0.99 -9.32 -10.19
C SER A 73 -0.25 -8.73 -8.98
N THR A 74 0.57 -9.56 -8.33
CA THR A 74 1.55 -9.09 -7.34
C THR A 74 2.68 -8.26 -7.95
N ARG A 75 2.72 -8.15 -9.28
CA ARG A 75 3.63 -7.30 -10.04
C ARG A 75 3.01 -5.95 -10.43
N ASP A 76 1.72 -5.76 -10.17
CA ASP A 76 1.06 -4.49 -10.45
C ASP A 76 1.73 -3.41 -9.61
N TRP A 77 2.04 -2.29 -10.25
CA TRP A 77 2.74 -1.20 -9.58
C TRP A 77 1.92 -0.66 -8.40
N GLU A 78 0.60 -0.52 -8.59
CA GLU A 78 -0.37 -0.13 -7.56
C GLU A 78 -0.44 -1.14 -6.40
N PHE A 79 -0.45 -2.45 -6.69
CA PHE A 79 -0.41 -3.50 -5.67
C PHE A 79 0.85 -3.36 -4.81
N VAL A 80 2.02 -3.32 -5.44
CA VAL A 80 3.31 -3.20 -4.74
C VAL A 80 3.38 -1.91 -3.92
N ARG A 81 2.81 -0.81 -4.44
CA ARG A 81 2.76 0.47 -3.72
C ARG A 81 1.89 0.42 -2.47
N ILE A 82 0.71 -0.20 -2.54
CA ILE A 82 -0.16 -0.41 -1.37
C ILE A 82 0.57 -1.24 -0.32
N VAL A 83 1.16 -2.36 -0.72
CA VAL A 83 1.92 -3.25 0.19
C VAL A 83 3.08 -2.52 0.86
N ALA A 84 3.83 -1.71 0.10
CA ALA A 84 4.94 -0.91 0.63
C ALA A 84 4.50 0.08 1.72
N VAL A 85 3.39 0.79 1.53
CA VAL A 85 2.87 1.73 2.53
C VAL A 85 2.39 0.98 3.78
N CYS A 86 1.64 -0.12 3.61
CA CYS A 86 1.19 -0.95 4.73
C CYS A 86 2.38 -1.53 5.52
N TRP A 87 3.45 -1.95 4.83
CA TRP A 87 4.67 -2.43 5.46
C TRP A 87 5.40 -1.34 6.26
N MET A 88 5.47 -0.11 5.74
CA MET A 88 6.05 1.04 6.47
C MET A 88 5.23 1.38 7.72
N MET A 89 3.91 1.40 7.63
CA MET A 89 3.02 1.66 8.78
C MET A 89 3.22 0.62 9.88
N ARG A 90 3.40 -0.66 9.53
CA ARG A 90 3.65 -1.74 10.50
C ARG A 90 4.99 -1.62 11.22
N GLN A 91 6.03 -1.13 10.55
CA GLN A 91 7.31 -0.86 11.21
C GLN A 91 7.26 0.36 12.12
N GLY A 92 6.56 1.41 11.70
CA GLY A 92 6.38 2.60 12.54
C GLY A 92 5.63 2.28 13.84
N ALA A 93 4.67 1.35 13.80
CA ALA A 93 3.93 0.88 14.97
C ALA A 93 4.72 -0.07 15.90
N ALA A 94 5.85 -0.62 15.42
CA ALA A 94 6.72 -1.51 16.18
C ALA A 94 7.87 -0.78 16.91
N GLN A 95 7.96 0.53 16.75
CA GLN A 95 8.91 1.42 17.44
C GLN A 95 8.21 2.22 18.53
#